data_AF-A0A069PHR8-F1
#
_entry.id   AF-A0A069PHR8-F1
#
_cell.length_a   1.000
_cell.length_b   1.000
_cell.length_c   1.000
_cell.angle_alpha   90.00
_cell.angle_beta   90.00
_cell.angle_gamma   90.00
#
_symmetry.space_group_name_H-M   'P 1'
#
loop_
_entity.id
_entity.type
_entity.pdbx_description
1 polymer ?
#
loop_
_entity_poly.entity_id
_entity_poly.type
_entity_poly.pdbx_seq_one_letter_code
_entity_poly.pdbx_strand_id
1 'polypeptide(L)'
;MNTLEKDMVKVDLGCGLAKSPGFIGVDRAPMPGVDVVADLNKRLPFEDDSVDLIVASHSLEHVADITATMKELYRICKHGAQICIIAPYFEQKLNVANPYHIVPFNEHTARFFTSSRTAGTDSAQYWHPHAVSWGLAESDNSHLGVDFRLAGLEFFYFPEFLGLSEENKLFARRHMWDVCDQMVCQLVVWKKSDASDEAVREEIETMSFFEPAFINERRKKDATLIAQQGTRAPVMQQIKSALGELLQPDAAMVSRVDDLHRACVAIEDSRSKVRAEMDGRLAQMHSAIAGNTIEIADLKVAAAEVGHARRLADSEMSRMRAELEQLAMQVTATRDSLDRQQAEYRRQQNELAAARRALDCQRHENGHLTASLKEQARAVEHASATVSMQSVLLHQAWADAISWSNEALLYKRRRVVRLTNWFRGGDNLAPNLPPAFSGLLGAISAGARVVLGDDLRGRPFNAYSLRPGIGNPRTLEIGVHVAVKNLADSIGVEIVTGGDRIVFHQTISLDHSWDHGPVRFSLEGLALSSQEPIELRLFSPAASSPIFPIEVRRGRGSRKRSILCRWS
;
A
#
# COMPACT_ATOMS: atom_id res chain seq x y z
N MET A 1 -55.06 21.04 33.32
CA MET A 1 -54.05 20.70 32.30
C MET A 1 -52.70 20.87 32.95
N ASN A 2 -51.92 19.80 32.96
CA ASN A 2 -50.63 19.72 33.60
C ASN A 2 -49.55 20.22 32.63
N THR A 3 -48.51 20.88 33.12
CA THR A 3 -47.53 21.57 32.25
C THR A 3 -46.83 20.59 31.29
N LEU A 4 -46.66 19.34 31.72
CA LEU A 4 -46.05 18.24 30.94
C LEU A 4 -46.89 17.79 29.73
N GLU A 5 -48.21 17.98 29.74
CA GLU A 5 -49.07 17.58 28.60
C GLU A 5 -48.84 18.45 27.35
N LYS A 6 -48.23 19.63 27.54
CA LYS A 6 -48.16 20.72 26.56
C LYS A 6 -47.03 20.57 25.55
N ASP A 7 -45.99 19.80 25.89
CA ASP A 7 -44.74 19.71 25.14
C ASP A 7 -44.58 18.35 24.41
N MET A 8 -45.58 17.46 24.49
CA MET A 8 -45.60 16.18 23.77
C MET A 8 -45.93 16.35 22.28
N VAL A 9 -45.08 15.80 21.41
CA VAL A 9 -45.32 15.70 19.97
C VAL A 9 -46.17 14.46 19.67
N LYS A 10 -47.38 14.69 19.16
CA LYS A 10 -48.39 13.65 18.88
C LYS A 10 -48.70 13.65 17.38
N VAL A 11 -48.65 12.48 16.73
CA VAL A 11 -48.79 12.35 15.26
C VAL A 11 -49.90 11.36 14.89
N ASP A 12 -50.75 11.74 13.95
CA ASP A 12 -51.89 10.93 13.46
C ASP A 12 -51.63 10.55 12.00
N LEU A 13 -51.35 9.27 11.73
CA LEU A 13 -50.89 8.75 10.44
C LEU A 13 -52.05 8.21 9.60
N GLY A 14 -52.27 8.80 8.43
CA GLY A 14 -53.44 8.52 7.58
C GLY A 14 -54.70 9.20 8.10
N CYS A 15 -54.55 10.37 8.71
CA CYS A 15 -55.62 11.06 9.44
C CYS A 15 -56.84 11.48 8.60
N GLY A 16 -56.76 11.41 7.26
CA GLY A 16 -57.89 11.60 6.36
C GLY A 16 -58.57 12.96 6.51
N LEU A 17 -59.88 12.93 6.77
CA LEU A 17 -60.72 14.08 7.11
C LEU A 17 -61.02 14.19 8.61
N ALA A 18 -60.45 13.31 9.43
CA ALA A 18 -60.92 13.01 10.79
C ALA A 18 -59.80 13.03 11.86
N LYS A 19 -58.78 13.89 11.65
CA LYS A 19 -57.63 14.04 12.54
C LYS A 19 -57.99 14.14 14.02
N SER A 20 -57.29 13.36 14.84
CA SER A 20 -57.37 13.32 16.29
C SER A 20 -57.09 14.70 16.92
N PRO A 21 -57.96 15.19 17.84
CA PRO A 21 -57.76 16.50 18.47
C PRO A 21 -56.42 16.60 19.23
N GLY A 22 -55.62 17.61 18.87
CA GLY A 22 -54.30 17.84 19.49
C GLY A 22 -53.15 17.03 18.90
N PHE A 23 -53.34 16.38 17.74
CA PHE A 23 -52.30 15.69 16.98
C PHE A 23 -51.89 16.51 15.74
N ILE A 24 -50.68 16.25 15.24
CA ILE A 24 -50.20 16.64 13.91
C ILE A 24 -50.69 15.58 12.92
N GLY A 25 -51.55 15.99 11.99
CA GLY A 25 -52.16 15.08 11.02
C GLY A 25 -51.29 14.90 9.79
N VAL A 26 -50.96 13.64 9.49
CA VAL A 26 -50.19 13.22 8.33
C VAL A 26 -51.09 12.47 7.36
N ASP A 27 -51.08 12.83 6.09
CA ASP A 27 -51.74 12.06 5.03
C ASP A 27 -50.99 12.21 3.69
N ARG A 28 -51.19 11.24 2.78
CA ARG A 28 -50.63 11.30 1.42
C ARG A 28 -51.29 12.36 0.54
N ALA A 29 -52.51 12.79 0.88
CA ALA A 29 -53.29 13.76 0.12
C ALA A 29 -53.56 15.06 0.91
N PRO A 30 -53.51 16.25 0.26
CA PRO A 30 -53.82 17.52 0.90
C PRO A 30 -55.33 17.65 1.15
N MET A 31 -55.79 17.28 2.34
CA MET A 31 -57.19 17.29 2.75
C MET A 31 -57.46 18.23 3.94
N PRO A 32 -58.68 18.75 4.11
CA PRO A 32 -59.05 19.54 5.28
C PRO A 32 -58.75 18.79 6.60
N GLY A 33 -57.86 19.36 7.41
CA GLY A 33 -57.41 18.78 8.68
C GLY A 33 -55.98 18.25 8.65
N VAL A 34 -55.43 17.90 7.49
CA VAL A 34 -54.04 17.44 7.33
C VAL A 34 -53.08 18.62 7.53
N ASP A 35 -52.10 18.47 8.43
CA ASP A 35 -51.06 19.47 8.68
C ASP A 35 -49.79 19.20 7.84
N VAL A 36 -49.52 17.92 7.57
CA VAL A 36 -48.31 17.43 6.91
C VAL A 36 -48.70 16.49 5.76
N VAL A 37 -48.40 16.88 4.53
CA VAL A 37 -48.63 16.03 3.35
C VAL A 37 -47.40 15.13 3.15
N ALA A 38 -47.50 13.85 3.52
CA ALA A 38 -46.42 12.87 3.40
C ALA A 38 -46.95 11.46 3.11
N ASP A 39 -46.16 10.69 2.36
CA ASP A 39 -46.44 9.30 2.00
C ASP A 39 -45.79 8.35 3.01
N LEU A 40 -46.58 7.49 3.67
CA LEU A 40 -46.09 6.54 4.68
C LEU A 40 -45.09 5.51 4.12
N ASN A 41 -45.01 5.37 2.79
CA ASN A 41 -44.02 4.55 2.09
C ASN A 41 -42.66 5.25 1.89
N LYS A 42 -42.47 6.43 2.47
CA LYS A 42 -41.27 7.28 2.33
C LYS A 42 -40.84 7.82 3.70
N ARG A 43 -39.62 8.38 3.78
CA ARG A 43 -39.16 9.09 4.98
C ARG A 43 -40.12 10.24 5.30
N LEU A 44 -40.66 10.24 6.52
CA LEU A 44 -41.57 11.24 7.05
C LEU A 44 -40.79 12.49 7.49
N PRO A 45 -41.38 13.70 7.38
CA PRO A 45 -40.70 14.96 7.66
C PRO A 45 -40.65 15.30 9.17
N PHE A 46 -40.25 14.32 9.98
CA PHE A 46 -39.97 14.49 11.42
C PHE A 46 -38.50 14.11 11.69
N GLU A 47 -37.89 14.76 12.67
CA GLU A 47 -36.53 14.45 13.12
C GLU A 47 -36.46 13.09 13.83
N ASP A 48 -35.27 12.51 13.89
CA ASP A 48 -34.99 11.31 14.68
C ASP A 48 -35.29 11.59 16.18
N ASP A 49 -35.91 10.64 16.90
CA ASP A 49 -36.27 10.74 18.32
C ASP A 49 -37.07 12.02 18.72
N SER A 50 -38.01 12.45 17.87
CA SER A 50 -38.80 13.68 18.05
C SER A 50 -40.27 13.47 18.50
N VAL A 51 -40.87 12.30 18.24
CA VAL A 51 -42.30 12.00 18.47
C VAL A 51 -42.51 11.23 19.77
N ASP A 52 -43.51 11.61 20.57
CA ASP A 52 -43.88 10.96 21.86
C ASP A 52 -45.04 9.96 21.72
N LEU A 53 -45.95 10.20 20.77
CA LEU A 53 -47.16 9.40 20.57
C LEU A 53 -47.55 9.36 19.09
N ILE A 54 -47.82 8.18 18.58
CA ILE A 54 -48.40 7.95 17.26
C ILE A 54 -49.78 7.28 17.40
N VAL A 55 -50.73 7.74 16.61
CA VAL A 55 -51.95 7.01 16.25
C VAL A 55 -51.88 6.67 14.77
N ALA A 56 -52.24 5.44 14.40
CA ALA A 56 -52.39 5.02 13.01
C ALA A 56 -53.69 4.22 12.88
N SER A 57 -54.72 4.83 12.30
CA SER A 57 -56.09 4.32 12.30
C SER A 57 -56.56 4.04 10.88
N HIS A 58 -56.68 2.76 10.53
CA HIS A 58 -57.05 2.27 9.19
C HIS A 58 -56.17 2.91 8.09
N SER A 59 -54.85 2.71 8.23
CA SER A 59 -53.82 3.35 7.42
C SER A 59 -52.56 2.53 7.17
N LEU A 60 -52.16 1.63 8.08
CA LEU A 60 -50.96 0.79 7.93
C LEU A 60 -51.19 -0.47 7.10
N GLU A 61 -52.43 -0.94 6.95
CA GLU A 61 -52.82 -1.97 6.01
C GLU A 61 -52.61 -1.55 4.54
N HIS A 62 -52.51 -0.24 4.28
CA HIS A 62 -52.38 0.38 2.96
C HIS A 62 -50.94 0.68 2.52
N VAL A 63 -49.92 0.32 3.32
CA VAL A 63 -48.50 0.54 2.93
C VAL A 63 -47.96 -0.64 2.11
N ALA A 64 -47.05 -0.36 1.18
CA ALA A 64 -46.41 -1.36 0.32
C ALA A 64 -45.29 -2.13 1.05
N ASP A 65 -44.66 -1.52 2.06
CA ASP A 65 -43.63 -2.16 2.89
C ASP A 65 -43.81 -1.73 4.36
N ILE A 66 -44.41 -2.63 5.15
CA ILE A 66 -44.60 -2.44 6.59
C ILE A 66 -43.27 -2.47 7.35
N THR A 67 -42.24 -3.15 6.84
CA THR A 67 -40.91 -3.20 7.48
C THR A 67 -40.19 -1.87 7.32
N ALA A 68 -40.23 -1.26 6.14
CA ALA A 68 -39.73 0.11 5.93
C ALA A 68 -40.53 1.13 6.76
N THR A 69 -41.86 1.01 6.77
CA THR A 69 -42.74 1.91 7.55
C THR A 69 -42.44 1.82 9.04
N MET A 70 -42.38 0.62 9.63
CA MET A 70 -42.09 0.44 11.06
C MET A 70 -40.67 0.86 11.45
N LYS A 71 -39.67 0.68 10.56
CA LYS A 71 -38.32 1.27 10.74
C LYS A 71 -38.38 2.81 10.80
N GLU A 72 -39.18 3.42 9.95
CA GLU A 72 -39.36 4.87 9.93
C GLU A 72 -40.12 5.38 11.17
N LEU A 73 -41.12 4.64 11.66
CA LEU A 73 -41.79 4.96 12.93
C LEU A 73 -40.81 4.85 14.11
N TYR A 74 -39.98 3.81 14.16
CA TYR A 74 -38.96 3.62 15.19
C TYR A 74 -37.90 4.74 15.18
N ARG A 75 -37.58 5.28 13.99
CA ARG A 75 -36.69 6.44 13.84
C ARG A 75 -37.28 7.69 14.47
N ILE A 76 -38.50 8.08 14.09
CA ILE A 76 -39.09 9.36 14.52
C ILE A 76 -39.56 9.32 15.97
N CYS A 77 -39.97 8.16 16.48
CA CYS A 77 -40.37 7.99 17.87
C CYS A 77 -39.19 8.06 18.83
N LYS A 78 -39.39 8.73 19.97
CA LYS A 78 -38.51 8.65 21.13
C LYS A 78 -38.50 7.23 21.71
N HIS A 79 -37.47 6.89 22.45
CA HIS A 79 -37.58 5.80 23.41
C HIS A 79 -38.71 6.09 24.43
N GLY A 80 -39.58 5.11 24.67
CA GLY A 80 -40.76 5.23 25.53
C GLY A 80 -41.97 5.82 24.81
N ALA A 81 -41.85 6.20 23.52
CA ALA A 81 -42.99 6.68 22.75
C ALA A 81 -44.03 5.56 22.52
N GLN A 82 -45.30 5.94 22.56
CA GLN A 82 -46.43 5.04 22.36
C GLN A 82 -46.85 5.02 20.88
N ILE A 83 -47.26 3.86 20.37
CA ILE A 83 -47.95 3.76 19.07
C ILE A 83 -49.25 2.99 19.27
N CYS A 84 -50.38 3.62 18.95
CA CYS A 84 -51.70 3.01 18.93
C CYS A 84 -52.09 2.73 17.47
N ILE A 85 -52.01 1.46 17.07
CA ILE A 85 -52.43 1.01 15.74
C ILE A 85 -53.86 0.48 15.86
N ILE A 86 -54.77 1.00 15.02
CA ILE A 86 -56.12 0.47 14.84
C ILE A 86 -56.20 -0.02 13.40
N ALA A 87 -56.43 -1.32 13.22
CA ALA A 87 -56.37 -1.95 11.90
C ALA A 87 -57.55 -2.91 11.68
N PRO A 88 -58.04 -3.03 10.43
CA PRO A 88 -59.10 -3.97 10.08
C PRO A 88 -58.55 -5.41 10.16
N TYR A 89 -59.27 -6.31 10.83
CA TYR A 89 -58.73 -7.65 11.14
C TYR A 89 -58.66 -8.53 9.87
N PHE A 90 -57.53 -9.22 9.68
CA PHE A 90 -57.21 -9.87 8.41
C PHE A 90 -58.24 -10.89 7.94
N GLU A 91 -58.77 -11.76 8.81
CA GLU A 91 -59.60 -12.92 8.43
C GLU A 91 -61.07 -12.55 8.15
N GLN A 92 -61.29 -11.35 7.61
CA GLN A 92 -62.53 -10.97 6.95
C GLN A 92 -62.44 -11.21 5.45
N LYS A 93 -63.50 -11.76 4.88
CA LYS A 93 -63.62 -11.94 3.42
C LYS A 93 -63.61 -10.59 2.69
N LEU A 94 -64.11 -9.52 3.32
CA LEU A 94 -64.08 -8.16 2.76
C LEU A 94 -62.65 -7.60 2.69
N ASN A 95 -61.84 -7.79 3.75
CA ASN A 95 -60.46 -7.29 3.80
C ASN A 95 -59.55 -8.07 2.84
N VAL A 96 -59.67 -9.39 2.77
CA VAL A 96 -58.91 -10.23 1.82
C VAL A 96 -59.33 -9.99 0.37
N ALA A 97 -60.57 -9.54 0.13
CA ALA A 97 -61.02 -9.11 -1.20
C ALA A 97 -60.64 -7.66 -1.55
N ASN A 98 -60.14 -6.85 -0.61
CA ASN A 98 -59.80 -5.45 -0.86
C ASN A 98 -58.39 -5.32 -1.46
N PRO A 99 -58.23 -4.93 -2.74
CA PRO A 99 -56.92 -4.81 -3.38
C PRO A 99 -56.04 -3.68 -2.80
N TYR A 100 -56.59 -2.85 -1.90
CA TYR A 100 -55.84 -1.81 -1.19
C TYR A 100 -55.36 -2.26 0.20
N HIS A 101 -55.74 -3.45 0.70
CA HIS A 101 -55.21 -4.02 1.95
C HIS A 101 -54.01 -4.91 1.61
N ILE A 102 -52.82 -4.31 1.63
CA ILE A 102 -51.56 -4.95 1.25
C ILE A 102 -50.98 -5.73 2.44
N VAL A 103 -51.11 -5.19 3.66
CA VAL A 103 -50.49 -5.72 4.88
C VAL A 103 -51.55 -6.37 5.78
N PRO A 104 -51.41 -7.66 6.13
CA PRO A 104 -52.34 -8.35 7.02
C PRO A 104 -52.12 -7.95 8.49
N PHE A 105 -53.19 -7.53 9.16
CA PHE A 105 -53.20 -7.25 10.60
C PHE A 105 -53.98 -8.32 11.38
N ASN A 106 -53.27 -9.05 12.24
CA ASN A 106 -53.81 -10.02 13.20
C ASN A 106 -52.94 -10.07 14.47
N GLU A 107 -53.20 -11.02 15.38
CA GLU A 107 -52.43 -11.19 16.63
C GLU A 107 -50.93 -11.49 16.46
N HIS A 108 -50.46 -11.77 15.24
CA HIS A 108 -49.08 -12.11 14.96
C HIS A 108 -48.30 -10.98 14.29
N THR A 109 -48.96 -10.00 13.66
CA THR A 109 -48.29 -8.92 12.90
C THR A 109 -47.27 -8.15 13.76
N ALA A 110 -47.61 -7.86 15.03
CA ALA A 110 -46.71 -7.14 15.95
C ALA A 110 -45.46 -7.94 16.38
N ARG A 111 -45.49 -9.28 16.30
CA ARG A 111 -44.42 -10.17 16.77
C ARG A 111 -43.11 -10.00 15.98
N PHE A 112 -43.22 -9.66 14.70
CA PHE A 112 -42.07 -9.50 13.81
C PHE A 112 -41.27 -8.22 14.03
N PHE A 113 -41.70 -7.34 14.95
CA PHE A 113 -41.05 -6.07 15.25
C PHE A 113 -40.40 -6.03 16.64
N THR A 114 -40.22 -7.19 17.29
CA THR A 114 -39.46 -7.32 18.55
C THR A 114 -38.82 -8.71 18.71
N SER A 115 -37.71 -8.79 19.46
CA SER A 115 -37.12 -10.04 19.96
C SER A 115 -37.62 -10.42 21.37
N SER A 116 -38.46 -9.57 21.99
CA SER A 116 -39.07 -9.79 23.32
C SER A 116 -39.74 -11.15 23.41
N ARG A 117 -39.40 -11.96 24.42
CA ARG A 117 -40.05 -13.27 24.64
C ARG A 117 -41.43 -13.11 25.26
N THR A 118 -41.65 -12.01 25.97
CA THR A 118 -42.90 -11.62 26.64
C THR A 118 -43.73 -10.61 25.83
N ALA A 119 -45.01 -10.47 26.20
CA ALA A 119 -45.98 -9.55 25.60
C ALA A 119 -46.99 -9.05 26.65
N GLY A 120 -47.51 -7.83 26.50
CA GLY A 120 -48.61 -7.26 27.29
C GLY A 120 -49.99 -7.82 26.94
N THR A 121 -50.12 -9.14 26.74
CA THR A 121 -51.40 -9.81 26.52
C THR A 121 -51.29 -11.29 26.89
N ASP A 122 -52.41 -11.97 27.13
CA ASP A 122 -52.41 -13.40 27.43
C ASP A 122 -51.86 -14.19 26.22
N SER A 123 -50.94 -15.11 26.49
CA SER A 123 -50.49 -16.17 25.57
C SER A 123 -51.62 -16.83 24.77
N ALA A 124 -52.82 -17.00 25.36
CA ALA A 124 -53.98 -17.54 24.69
C ALA A 124 -54.41 -16.71 23.46
N GLN A 125 -54.21 -15.39 23.45
CA GLN A 125 -54.58 -14.53 22.32
C GLN A 125 -53.69 -14.70 21.08
N TYR A 126 -52.47 -15.23 21.23
CA TYR A 126 -51.48 -15.38 20.15
C TYR A 126 -50.80 -16.76 20.05
N TRP A 127 -51.27 -17.75 20.82
CA TRP A 127 -50.69 -19.09 20.82
C TRP A 127 -50.71 -19.72 19.43
N HIS A 128 -49.54 -20.22 18.98
CA HIS A 128 -49.38 -20.91 17.70
C HIS A 128 -48.35 -22.05 17.87
N PRO A 129 -48.60 -23.27 17.38
CA PRO A 129 -47.77 -24.44 17.69
C PRO A 129 -46.34 -24.35 17.16
N HIS A 130 -46.10 -23.55 16.11
CA HIS A 130 -44.75 -23.31 15.57
C HIS A 130 -44.05 -22.08 16.14
N ALA A 131 -44.69 -21.30 17.02
CA ALA A 131 -44.16 -20.03 17.53
C ALA A 131 -44.62 -19.79 18.97
N VAL A 132 -43.84 -20.30 19.94
CA VAL A 132 -44.20 -20.31 21.37
C VAL A 132 -43.78 -19.02 22.10
N SER A 133 -42.61 -18.46 21.80
CA SER A 133 -42.19 -17.13 22.30
C SER A 133 -42.95 -16.01 21.56
N TRP A 134 -43.16 -14.86 22.20
CA TRP A 134 -43.82 -13.72 21.54
C TRP A 134 -43.05 -13.25 20.31
N GLY A 135 -41.84 -12.73 20.50
CA GLY A 135 -41.03 -12.08 19.48
C GLY A 135 -40.55 -13.01 18.36
N LEU A 136 -40.58 -12.48 17.14
CA LEU A 136 -40.23 -13.15 15.89
C LEU A 136 -39.36 -12.26 14.96
N ALA A 137 -38.84 -11.13 15.44
CA ALA A 137 -38.00 -10.23 14.62
C ALA A 137 -36.70 -10.88 14.10
N GLU A 138 -36.26 -11.96 14.74
CA GLU A 138 -35.08 -12.77 14.39
C GLU A 138 -35.42 -14.01 13.54
N SER A 139 -36.68 -14.16 13.12
CA SER A 139 -37.07 -15.24 12.21
C SER A 139 -36.44 -15.06 10.83
N ASP A 140 -36.17 -16.18 10.16
CA ASP A 140 -35.48 -16.26 8.86
C ASP A 140 -34.15 -15.49 8.78
N ASN A 141 -33.40 -15.41 9.89
CA ASN A 141 -32.15 -14.65 10.02
C ASN A 141 -32.30 -13.14 9.77
N SER A 142 -33.52 -12.61 9.85
CA SER A 142 -33.77 -11.17 9.76
C SER A 142 -33.28 -10.45 11.01
N HIS A 143 -32.80 -9.21 10.84
CA HIS A 143 -32.63 -8.28 11.95
C HIS A 143 -33.12 -6.90 11.50
N LEU A 144 -34.29 -6.50 12.00
CA LEU A 144 -34.91 -5.24 11.56
C LEU A 144 -34.32 -3.99 12.23
N GLY A 145 -33.54 -4.15 13.31
CA GLY A 145 -32.94 -3.02 14.06
C GLY A 145 -33.97 -2.17 14.81
N VAL A 146 -35.15 -2.73 15.08
CA VAL A 146 -36.25 -2.11 15.82
C VAL A 146 -36.71 -3.03 16.95
N ASP A 147 -37.21 -2.45 18.03
CA ASP A 147 -37.86 -3.18 19.13
C ASP A 147 -39.13 -2.44 19.58
N PHE A 148 -40.27 -3.05 19.26
CA PHE A 148 -41.61 -2.58 19.60
C PHE A 148 -42.27 -3.54 20.59
N ARG A 149 -42.34 -3.12 21.85
CA ARG A 149 -42.89 -3.94 22.94
C ARG A 149 -44.41 -3.83 22.94
N LEU A 150 -45.12 -4.95 22.86
CA LEU A 150 -46.59 -4.97 22.97
C LEU A 150 -46.99 -4.64 24.41
N ALA A 151 -47.73 -3.55 24.58
CA ALA A 151 -48.36 -3.16 25.84
C ALA A 151 -49.80 -3.65 25.96
N GLY A 152 -50.53 -3.78 24.85
CA GLY A 152 -51.92 -4.22 24.84
C GLY A 152 -52.41 -4.65 23.46
N LEU A 153 -53.34 -5.60 23.43
CA LEU A 153 -53.96 -6.15 22.22
C LEU A 153 -55.45 -6.42 22.48
N GLU A 154 -56.32 -5.69 21.79
CA GLU A 154 -57.78 -5.74 21.93
C GLU A 154 -58.44 -6.09 20.59
N PHE A 155 -59.48 -6.92 20.63
CA PHE A 155 -60.23 -7.34 19.45
C PHE A 155 -61.69 -6.88 19.55
N PHE A 156 -62.16 -6.16 18.54
CA PHE A 156 -63.56 -5.80 18.37
C PHE A 156 -64.23 -6.85 17.48
N TYR A 157 -65.42 -7.30 17.86
CA TYR A 157 -66.12 -8.38 17.17
C TYR A 157 -67.33 -7.84 16.40
N PHE A 158 -67.74 -8.56 15.35
CA PHE A 158 -69.02 -8.28 14.70
C PHE A 158 -70.18 -8.51 15.68
N PRO A 159 -71.31 -7.78 15.55
CA PRO A 159 -72.41 -7.81 16.50
C PRO A 159 -72.84 -9.23 16.90
N GLU A 160 -72.91 -10.15 15.95
CA GLU A 160 -73.34 -11.54 16.09
C GLU A 160 -72.53 -12.33 17.13
N PHE A 161 -71.28 -11.94 17.39
CA PHE A 161 -70.34 -12.61 18.28
C PHE A 161 -70.11 -11.87 19.61
N LEU A 162 -70.63 -10.65 19.77
CA LEU A 162 -70.40 -9.82 20.97
C LEU A 162 -70.87 -10.51 22.27
N GLY A 163 -72.00 -11.22 22.22
CA GLY A 163 -72.59 -11.94 23.35
C GLY A 163 -71.97 -13.31 23.68
N LEU A 164 -70.87 -13.70 23.04
CA LEU A 164 -70.09 -14.89 23.41
C LEU A 164 -69.21 -14.63 24.65
N SER A 165 -68.83 -15.69 25.38
CA SER A 165 -67.75 -15.61 26.36
C SER A 165 -66.39 -15.46 25.65
N GLU A 166 -65.39 -14.89 26.31
CA GLU A 166 -64.08 -14.63 25.69
C GLU A 166 -63.38 -15.90 25.17
N GLU A 167 -63.58 -17.04 25.84
CA GLU A 167 -63.14 -18.35 25.34
C GLU A 167 -63.80 -18.73 24.01
N ASN A 168 -65.13 -18.53 23.88
CA ASN A 168 -65.85 -18.80 22.64
C ASN A 168 -65.53 -17.77 21.54
N LYS A 169 -65.24 -16.51 21.91
CA LYS A 169 -64.73 -15.49 20.97
C LYS A 169 -63.36 -15.86 20.42
N LEU A 170 -62.44 -16.28 21.29
CA LEU A 170 -61.11 -16.76 20.91
C LEU A 170 -61.21 -18.04 20.06
N PHE A 171 -62.08 -18.98 20.42
CA PHE A 171 -62.32 -20.18 19.61
C PHE A 171 -62.87 -19.81 18.23
N ALA A 172 -63.89 -18.95 18.15
CA ALA A 172 -64.45 -18.51 16.87
C ALA A 172 -63.39 -17.77 16.03
N ARG A 173 -62.65 -16.82 16.62
CA ARG A 173 -61.61 -16.02 15.95
C ARG A 173 -60.50 -16.88 15.34
N ARG A 174 -60.17 -18.02 15.94
CA ARG A 174 -59.15 -18.97 15.43
C ARG A 174 -59.63 -19.95 14.34
N HIS A 175 -60.95 -20.11 14.16
CA HIS A 175 -61.50 -21.19 13.30
C HIS A 175 -62.55 -20.70 12.29
N MET A 176 -62.99 -19.45 12.36
CA MET A 176 -64.08 -18.90 11.56
C MET A 176 -63.73 -17.52 11.01
N TRP A 177 -64.00 -17.33 9.73
CA TRP A 177 -63.90 -16.05 9.03
C TRP A 177 -65.06 -15.11 9.40
N ASP A 178 -64.83 -13.80 9.27
CA ASP A 178 -65.81 -12.74 9.55
C ASP A 178 -66.32 -12.72 11.02
N VAL A 179 -65.43 -13.02 11.97
CA VAL A 179 -65.71 -12.98 13.43
C VAL A 179 -65.25 -11.67 14.08
N CYS A 180 -64.03 -11.25 13.78
CA CYS A 180 -63.41 -10.04 14.31
C CYS A 180 -63.52 -8.90 13.28
N ASP A 181 -63.92 -7.72 13.76
CA ASP A 181 -64.19 -6.49 13.00
C ASP A 181 -62.91 -5.67 12.81
N GLN A 182 -62.22 -5.36 13.92
CA GLN A 182 -60.95 -4.63 13.92
C GLN A 182 -60.16 -4.98 15.18
N MET A 183 -58.85 -4.73 15.15
CA MET A 183 -57.97 -4.87 16.31
C MET A 183 -57.33 -3.54 16.68
N VAL A 184 -57.08 -3.36 17.98
CA VAL A 184 -56.25 -2.29 18.53
C VAL A 184 -54.98 -2.92 19.09
N CYS A 185 -53.83 -2.41 18.66
CA CYS A 185 -52.51 -2.85 19.08
C CYS A 185 -51.76 -1.64 19.67
N GLN A 186 -51.43 -1.72 20.96
CA GLN A 186 -50.65 -0.70 21.67
C GLN A 186 -49.20 -1.18 21.78
N LEU A 187 -48.29 -0.41 21.20
CA LEU A 187 -46.85 -0.66 21.18
C LEU A 187 -46.08 0.44 21.92
N VAL A 188 -44.93 0.09 22.52
CA VAL A 188 -43.96 1.02 23.11
C VAL A 188 -42.62 0.88 22.38
N VAL A 189 -42.05 2.01 21.98
CA VAL A 189 -40.76 2.07 21.26
C VAL A 189 -39.59 1.90 22.23
N TRP A 190 -38.91 0.77 22.13
CA TRP A 190 -37.86 0.39 23.08
C TRP A 190 -36.47 0.53 22.45
N LYS A 191 -35.60 1.37 23.02
CA LYS A 191 -34.24 1.63 22.50
C LYS A 191 -33.11 1.32 23.49
N LYS A 192 -33.43 0.90 24.72
CA LYS A 192 -32.45 0.46 25.74
C LYS A 192 -32.08 -1.01 25.48
N SER A 193 -30.80 -1.31 25.21
CA SER A 193 -30.32 -2.69 25.00
C SER A 193 -30.23 -3.54 26.28
N ASP A 194 -30.16 -2.90 27.45
CA ASP A 194 -29.62 -3.53 28.67
C ASP A 194 -30.70 -3.95 29.68
N ALA A 195 -31.98 -3.81 29.34
CA ALA A 195 -33.12 -4.14 30.21
C ALA A 195 -33.65 -5.56 29.95
N SER A 196 -34.00 -6.31 31.01
CA SER A 196 -34.65 -7.61 30.87
C SER A 196 -36.14 -7.47 30.56
N ASP A 197 -36.72 -8.45 29.89
CA ASP A 197 -38.13 -8.49 29.49
C ASP A 197 -39.11 -8.27 30.66
N GLU A 198 -38.73 -8.64 31.88
CA GLU A 198 -39.50 -8.42 33.10
C GLU A 198 -39.49 -6.94 33.52
N ALA A 199 -38.32 -6.29 33.56
CA ALA A 199 -38.19 -4.88 33.90
C ALA A 199 -38.84 -3.97 32.85
N VAL A 200 -38.76 -4.35 31.57
CA VAL A 200 -39.49 -3.71 30.46
C VAL A 200 -41.00 -3.80 30.69
N ARG A 201 -41.51 -4.99 31.07
CA ARG A 201 -42.93 -5.19 31.37
C ARG A 201 -43.39 -4.36 32.57
N GLU A 202 -42.60 -4.28 33.64
CA GLU A 202 -42.91 -3.45 34.82
C GLU A 202 -42.92 -1.95 34.48
N GLU A 203 -41.99 -1.45 33.66
CA GLU A 203 -42.02 -0.06 33.18
C GLU A 203 -43.33 0.20 32.38
N ILE A 204 -43.67 -0.71 31.45
CA ILE A 204 -44.89 -0.66 30.61
C ILE A 204 -46.19 -0.73 31.43
N GLU A 205 -46.27 -1.60 32.45
CA GLU A 205 -47.46 -1.76 33.30
C GLU A 205 -47.78 -0.51 34.16
N THR A 206 -46.83 0.42 34.30
CA THR A 206 -47.06 1.72 34.94
C THR A 206 -47.48 2.85 33.98
N MET A 207 -47.43 2.62 32.67
CA MET A 207 -47.74 3.65 31.68
C MET A 207 -49.25 3.83 31.49
N SER A 208 -49.69 5.09 31.33
CA SER A 208 -51.04 5.40 30.89
C SER A 208 -51.05 5.49 29.36
N PHE A 209 -51.79 4.59 28.70
CA PHE A 209 -51.86 4.51 27.25
C PHE A 209 -52.92 5.45 26.66
N PHE A 210 -52.60 6.06 25.51
CA PHE A 210 -53.57 6.83 24.75
C PHE A 210 -54.66 5.92 24.15
N GLU A 211 -55.92 6.33 24.32
CA GLU A 211 -57.08 5.68 23.72
C GLU A 211 -57.83 6.65 22.79
N PRO A 212 -58.02 6.31 21.49
CA PRO A 212 -58.84 7.11 20.59
C PRO A 212 -60.28 7.21 21.07
N ALA A 213 -60.90 8.39 20.94
CA ALA A 213 -62.28 8.62 21.38
C ALA A 213 -63.28 7.65 20.73
N PHE A 214 -63.12 7.36 19.43
CA PHE A 214 -64.00 6.45 18.69
C PHE A 214 -63.91 4.99 19.16
N ILE A 215 -62.77 4.55 19.72
CA ILE A 215 -62.63 3.22 20.34
C ILE A 215 -63.47 3.16 21.61
N ASN A 216 -63.43 4.19 22.45
CA ASN A 216 -64.27 4.28 23.64
C ASN A 216 -65.77 4.48 23.33
N GLU A 217 -66.12 5.06 22.18
CA GLU A 217 -67.49 5.04 21.66
C GLU A 217 -67.90 3.65 21.15
N ARG A 218 -66.99 2.93 20.47
CA ARG A 218 -67.22 1.55 20.02
C ARG A 218 -67.49 0.61 21.20
N ARG A 219 -66.65 0.65 22.26
CA ARG A 219 -66.88 -0.15 23.48
C ARG A 219 -68.26 0.12 24.11
N LYS A 220 -68.71 1.38 24.16
CA LYS A 220 -70.05 1.76 24.65
C LYS A 220 -71.17 1.24 23.75
N LYS A 221 -71.00 1.34 22.43
CA LYS A 221 -71.94 0.80 21.43
C LYS A 221 -72.06 -0.72 21.59
N ASP A 222 -70.95 -1.43 21.73
CA ASP A 222 -70.92 -2.89 21.82
C ASP A 222 -71.53 -3.38 23.15
N ALA A 223 -71.23 -2.72 24.28
CA ALA A 223 -71.92 -2.96 25.54
C ALA A 223 -73.44 -2.73 25.44
N THR A 224 -73.86 -1.70 24.70
CA THR A 224 -75.29 -1.42 24.43
C THR A 224 -75.92 -2.51 23.55
N LEU A 225 -75.21 -3.01 22.54
CA LEU A 225 -75.66 -4.11 21.69
C LEU A 225 -75.79 -5.42 22.47
N ILE A 226 -74.82 -5.75 23.34
CA ILE A 226 -74.88 -6.92 24.23
C ILE A 226 -76.13 -6.86 25.12
N ALA A 227 -76.41 -5.70 25.73
CA ALA A 227 -77.60 -5.50 26.55
C ALA A 227 -78.91 -5.67 25.77
N GLN A 228 -78.95 -5.31 24.48
CA GLN A 228 -80.10 -5.50 23.60
C GLN A 228 -80.24 -6.94 23.07
N GLN A 229 -79.12 -7.62 22.81
CA GLN A 229 -79.07 -8.95 22.19
C GLN A 229 -79.66 -10.07 23.05
N GLY A 230 -79.83 -9.85 24.36
CA GLY A 230 -80.64 -10.72 25.23
C GLY A 230 -82.08 -10.94 24.76
N THR A 231 -82.55 -10.19 23.75
CA THR A 231 -83.88 -10.34 23.12
C THR A 231 -83.88 -10.91 21.69
N ARG A 232 -82.72 -11.22 21.08
CA ARG A 232 -82.61 -11.71 19.68
C ARG A 232 -81.78 -12.99 19.54
N ALA A 233 -82.38 -14.11 19.95
CA ALA A 233 -81.72 -15.42 20.01
C ALA A 233 -81.80 -16.40 18.78
N PRO A 234 -82.14 -16.05 17.52
CA PRO A 234 -82.13 -17.06 16.43
C PRO A 234 -80.72 -17.53 16.05
N VAL A 235 -79.83 -16.60 15.67
CA VAL A 235 -78.50 -16.92 15.14
C VAL A 235 -77.61 -17.55 16.22
N MET A 236 -77.65 -17.02 17.44
CA MET A 236 -76.95 -17.62 18.58
C MET A 236 -77.44 -19.02 18.94
N GLN A 237 -78.69 -19.37 18.64
CA GLN A 237 -79.19 -20.73 18.81
C GLN A 237 -78.77 -21.66 17.66
N GLN A 238 -78.65 -21.14 16.43
CA GLN A 238 -78.07 -21.89 15.30
C GLN A 238 -76.56 -22.14 15.48
N ILE A 239 -75.79 -21.14 15.93
CA ILE A 239 -74.36 -21.30 16.24
C ILE A 239 -74.17 -22.28 17.42
N LYS A 240 -75.00 -22.18 18.47
CA LYS A 240 -75.00 -23.18 19.55
C LYS A 240 -75.50 -24.56 19.13
N SER A 241 -76.36 -24.69 18.10
CA SER A 241 -76.74 -26.00 17.53
C SER A 241 -75.58 -26.59 16.72
N ALA A 242 -74.94 -25.81 15.86
CA ALA A 242 -73.81 -26.27 15.05
C ALA A 242 -72.60 -26.67 15.92
N LEU A 243 -72.23 -25.85 16.92
CA LEU A 243 -71.24 -26.24 17.93
C LEU A 243 -71.73 -27.42 18.78
N GLY A 244 -73.00 -27.42 19.18
CA GLY A 244 -73.61 -28.47 20.00
C GLY A 244 -73.67 -29.83 19.32
N GLU A 245 -73.87 -29.86 18.00
CA GLU A 245 -73.84 -31.06 17.14
C GLU A 245 -72.40 -31.55 16.93
N LEU A 246 -71.43 -30.63 16.80
CA LEU A 246 -70.00 -30.96 16.84
C LEU A 246 -69.53 -31.49 18.21
N LEU A 247 -70.26 -31.15 19.28
CA LEU A 247 -69.95 -31.45 20.68
C LEU A 247 -70.86 -32.50 21.32
N GLN A 248 -71.78 -33.17 20.59
CA GLN A 248 -72.53 -34.30 21.14
C GLN A 248 -71.62 -35.53 21.26
N PRO A 249 -71.32 -36.03 22.48
CA PRO A 249 -70.72 -37.34 22.61
C PRO A 249 -71.85 -38.38 22.53
N ASP A 250 -71.88 -39.15 21.44
CA ASP A 250 -72.61 -40.43 21.37
C ASP A 250 -72.37 -41.24 22.66
N ALA A 251 -73.34 -41.98 23.20
CA ALA A 251 -73.12 -42.79 24.41
C ALA A 251 -71.96 -43.80 24.25
N ALA A 252 -71.73 -44.31 23.04
CA ALA A 252 -70.53 -45.11 22.74
C ALA A 252 -69.25 -44.25 22.70
N MET A 253 -69.35 -42.97 22.33
CA MET A 253 -68.27 -41.99 22.44
C MET A 253 -68.06 -41.53 23.89
N VAL A 254 -69.07 -41.39 24.75
CA VAL A 254 -68.89 -41.12 26.20
C VAL A 254 -68.13 -42.28 26.84
N SER A 255 -68.54 -43.53 26.59
CA SER A 255 -67.82 -44.71 27.08
C SER A 255 -66.37 -44.75 26.55
N ARG A 256 -66.18 -44.49 25.25
CA ARG A 256 -64.84 -44.38 24.65
C ARG A 256 -64.05 -43.16 25.13
N VAL A 257 -64.69 -42.08 25.57
CA VAL A 257 -64.05 -40.88 26.14
C VAL A 257 -63.72 -41.09 27.60
N ASP A 258 -64.50 -41.87 28.34
CA ASP A 258 -64.15 -42.36 29.67
C ASP A 258 -62.96 -43.33 29.60
N ASP A 259 -62.92 -44.23 28.60
CA ASP A 259 -61.75 -45.07 28.33
C ASP A 259 -60.57 -44.26 27.80
N LEU A 260 -60.79 -43.28 26.93
CA LEU A 260 -59.75 -42.36 26.46
C LEU A 260 -59.30 -41.41 27.58
N HIS A 261 -60.14 -41.10 28.56
CA HIS A 261 -59.79 -40.28 29.73
C HIS A 261 -59.03 -41.12 30.76
N ARG A 262 -59.43 -42.37 31.01
CA ARG A 262 -58.61 -43.35 31.75
C ARG A 262 -57.25 -43.56 31.07
N ALA A 263 -57.23 -43.69 29.75
CA ALA A 263 -56.00 -43.81 28.97
C ALA A 263 -55.21 -42.50 28.95
N CYS A 264 -55.84 -41.33 28.85
CA CYS A 264 -55.19 -40.02 28.91
C CYS A 264 -54.61 -39.76 30.29
N VAL A 265 -55.31 -40.08 31.39
CA VAL A 265 -54.78 -40.01 32.75
C VAL A 265 -53.61 -40.99 32.94
N ALA A 266 -53.69 -42.21 32.39
CA ALA A 266 -52.56 -43.14 32.38
C ALA A 266 -51.38 -42.66 31.50
N ILE A 267 -51.67 -41.97 30.38
CA ILE A 267 -50.70 -41.33 29.50
C ILE A 267 -50.16 -40.03 30.13
N GLU A 268 -50.89 -39.34 30.99
CA GLU A 268 -50.48 -38.14 31.71
C GLU A 268 -49.67 -38.48 32.95
N ASP A 269 -49.98 -39.59 33.63
CA ASP A 269 -49.12 -40.22 34.64
C ASP A 269 -47.85 -40.81 34.00
N SER A 270 -47.95 -41.42 32.80
CA SER A 270 -46.76 -41.83 32.04
C SER A 270 -45.96 -40.65 31.51
N ARG A 271 -46.62 -39.58 31.04
CA ARG A 271 -45.97 -38.34 30.60
C ARG A 271 -45.44 -37.53 31.77
N SER A 272 -46.01 -37.59 32.97
CA SER A 272 -45.45 -36.93 34.16
C SER A 272 -44.22 -37.68 34.66
N LYS A 273 -44.20 -39.02 34.57
CA LYS A 273 -43.01 -39.85 34.82
C LYS A 273 -41.92 -39.60 33.78
N VAL A 274 -42.24 -39.66 32.49
CA VAL A 274 -41.30 -39.36 31.39
C VAL A 274 -40.86 -37.89 31.42
N ARG A 275 -41.72 -36.96 31.83
CA ARG A 275 -41.37 -35.56 32.03
C ARG A 275 -40.49 -35.37 33.26
N ALA A 276 -40.74 -36.01 34.39
CA ALA A 276 -39.85 -35.98 35.55
C ALA A 276 -38.48 -36.62 35.21
N GLU A 277 -38.45 -37.66 34.38
CA GLU A 277 -37.21 -38.23 33.87
C GLU A 277 -36.50 -37.30 32.87
N MET A 278 -37.23 -36.66 31.95
CA MET A 278 -36.68 -35.64 31.04
C MET A 278 -36.19 -34.40 31.78
N ASP A 279 -36.93 -33.90 32.77
CA ASP A 279 -36.58 -32.75 33.60
C ASP A 279 -35.37 -33.09 34.49
N GLY A 280 -35.26 -34.34 34.97
CA GLY A 280 -34.06 -34.87 35.63
C GLY A 280 -32.85 -34.98 34.69
N ARG A 281 -33.03 -35.49 33.47
CA ARG A 281 -32.00 -35.53 32.42
C ARG A 281 -31.62 -34.11 31.97
N LEU A 282 -32.56 -33.18 31.88
CA LEU A 282 -32.34 -31.77 31.57
C LEU A 282 -31.60 -31.07 32.70
N ALA A 283 -31.91 -31.35 33.97
CA ALA A 283 -31.14 -30.85 35.11
C ALA A 283 -29.70 -31.37 35.11
N GLN A 284 -29.50 -32.66 34.79
CA GLN A 284 -28.16 -33.23 34.58
C GLN A 284 -27.43 -32.59 33.39
N MET A 285 -28.11 -32.38 32.26
CA MET A 285 -27.55 -31.71 31.09
C MET A 285 -27.23 -30.23 31.36
N HIS A 286 -28.09 -29.49 32.06
CA HIS A 286 -27.82 -28.11 32.46
C HIS A 286 -26.66 -28.02 33.46
N SER A 287 -26.54 -28.99 34.38
CA SER A 287 -25.38 -29.10 35.29
C SER A 287 -24.08 -29.37 34.51
N ALA A 288 -24.11 -30.28 33.54
CA ALA A 288 -22.98 -30.55 32.65
C ALA A 288 -22.63 -29.35 31.75
N ILE A 289 -23.64 -28.67 31.19
CA ILE A 289 -23.45 -27.45 30.38
C ILE A 289 -22.89 -26.32 31.26
N ALA A 290 -23.32 -26.17 32.51
CA ALA A 290 -22.76 -25.20 33.44
C ALA A 290 -21.29 -25.51 33.77
N GLY A 291 -20.96 -26.77 34.06
CA GLY A 291 -19.58 -27.25 34.25
C GLY A 291 -18.70 -26.96 33.03
N ASN A 292 -19.15 -27.38 31.84
CA ASN A 292 -18.46 -27.10 30.58
C ASN A 292 -18.35 -25.60 30.28
N THR A 293 -19.30 -24.78 30.72
CA THR A 293 -19.27 -23.31 30.54
C THR A 293 -18.21 -22.67 31.44
N ILE A 294 -18.02 -23.17 32.66
CA ILE A 294 -16.93 -22.78 33.55
C ILE A 294 -15.59 -23.22 32.95
N GLU A 295 -15.46 -24.47 32.51
CA GLU A 295 -14.23 -24.97 31.87
C GLU A 295 -13.88 -24.19 30.58
N ILE A 296 -14.89 -23.81 29.76
CA ILE A 296 -14.71 -22.94 28.59
C ILE A 296 -14.32 -21.51 29.00
N ALA A 297 -14.77 -21.01 30.16
CA ALA A 297 -14.35 -19.71 30.68
C ALA A 297 -12.88 -19.74 31.13
N ASP A 298 -12.48 -20.76 31.89
CA ASP A 298 -11.09 -20.97 32.33
C ASP A 298 -10.14 -21.15 31.13
N LEU A 299 -10.54 -21.96 30.14
CA LEU A 299 -9.80 -22.12 28.88
C LEU A 299 -9.70 -20.81 28.07
N LYS A 300 -10.72 -19.93 28.12
CA LYS A 300 -10.64 -18.59 27.50
C LYS A 300 -9.69 -17.67 28.25
N VAL A 301 -9.61 -17.74 29.58
CA VAL A 301 -8.63 -16.98 30.37
C VAL A 301 -7.21 -17.45 30.04
N ALA A 302 -6.96 -18.77 30.09
CA ALA A 302 -5.67 -19.34 29.71
C ALA A 302 -5.26 -19.00 28.25
N ALA A 303 -6.21 -19.02 27.30
CA ALA A 303 -5.96 -18.59 25.93
C ALA A 303 -5.66 -17.09 25.81
N ALA A 304 -6.27 -16.24 26.64
CA ALA A 304 -5.97 -14.81 26.70
C ALA A 304 -4.58 -14.52 27.30
N GLU A 305 -4.17 -15.28 28.31
CA GLU A 305 -2.82 -15.24 28.90
C GLU A 305 -1.76 -15.68 27.89
N VAL A 306 -1.94 -16.83 27.22
CA VAL A 306 -1.07 -17.28 26.13
C VAL A 306 -1.02 -16.26 24.99
N GLY A 307 -2.16 -15.65 24.65
CA GLY A 307 -2.22 -14.55 23.68
C GLY A 307 -1.47 -13.29 24.13
N HIS A 308 -1.43 -12.99 25.44
CA HIS A 308 -0.66 -11.87 25.99
C HIS A 308 0.84 -12.18 26.00
N ALA A 309 1.25 -13.36 26.49
CA ALA A 309 2.64 -13.82 26.47
C ALA A 309 3.19 -13.87 25.03
N ARG A 310 2.37 -14.32 24.06
CA ARG A 310 2.74 -14.26 22.64
C ARG A 310 2.94 -12.84 22.14
N ARG A 311 2.05 -11.88 22.46
CA ARG A 311 2.22 -10.47 22.07
C ARG A 311 3.49 -9.85 22.66
N LEU A 312 3.84 -10.20 23.90
CA LEU A 312 5.12 -9.80 24.50
C LEU A 312 6.29 -10.39 23.72
N ALA A 313 6.31 -11.71 23.48
CA ALA A 313 7.37 -12.38 22.72
C ALA A 313 7.51 -11.85 21.27
N ASP A 314 6.39 -11.62 20.57
CA ASP A 314 6.39 -11.01 19.23
C ASP A 314 6.96 -9.57 19.26
N SER A 315 6.73 -8.81 20.35
CA SER A 315 7.32 -7.47 20.55
C SER A 315 8.83 -7.51 20.88
N GLU A 316 9.27 -8.45 21.71
CA GLU A 316 10.70 -8.65 22.01
C GLU A 316 11.48 -9.15 20.79
N MET A 317 10.91 -10.10 20.04
CA MET A 317 11.45 -10.55 18.75
C MET A 317 11.53 -9.42 17.73
N SER A 318 10.56 -8.50 17.72
CA SER A 318 10.60 -7.31 16.86
C SER A 318 11.70 -6.33 17.29
N ARG A 319 11.86 -6.10 18.60
CA ARG A 319 12.94 -5.27 19.16
C ARG A 319 14.32 -5.86 18.85
N MET A 320 14.49 -7.16 19.08
CA MET A 320 15.73 -7.88 18.82
C MET A 320 16.06 -7.97 17.31
N ARG A 321 15.07 -8.01 16.43
CA ARG A 321 15.29 -7.85 14.97
C ARG A 321 15.82 -6.46 14.64
N ALA A 322 15.23 -5.39 15.18
CA ALA A 322 15.73 -4.03 14.98
C ALA A 322 17.15 -3.82 15.56
N GLU A 323 17.46 -4.41 16.72
CA GLU A 323 18.80 -4.44 17.29
C GLU A 323 19.80 -5.20 16.39
N LEU A 324 19.40 -6.33 15.81
CA LEU A 324 20.22 -7.09 14.85
C LEU A 324 20.43 -6.36 13.52
N GLU A 325 19.42 -5.66 13.00
CA GLU A 325 19.54 -4.82 11.79
C GLU A 325 20.48 -3.63 12.05
N GLN A 326 20.35 -2.96 13.19
CA GLN A 326 21.27 -1.90 13.61
C GLN A 326 22.70 -2.41 13.78
N LEU A 327 22.89 -3.59 14.37
CA LEU A 327 24.20 -4.22 14.54
C LEU A 327 24.79 -4.64 13.18
N ALA A 328 23.98 -5.16 12.25
CA ALA A 328 24.40 -5.48 10.90
C ALA A 328 24.87 -4.22 10.14
N MET A 329 24.17 -3.09 10.29
CA MET A 329 24.59 -1.78 9.75
C MET A 329 25.90 -1.28 10.39
N GLN A 330 26.14 -1.55 11.67
CA GLN A 330 27.42 -1.24 12.32
C GLN A 330 28.55 -2.15 11.81
N VAL A 331 28.28 -3.44 11.59
CA VAL A 331 29.25 -4.40 11.04
C VAL A 331 29.63 -4.07 9.59
N THR A 332 28.69 -3.63 8.75
CA THR A 332 29.02 -3.15 7.40
C THR A 332 29.78 -1.82 7.45
N ALA A 333 29.34 -0.82 8.22
CA ALA A 333 30.04 0.45 8.33
C ALA A 333 31.48 0.33 8.90
N THR A 334 31.70 -0.57 9.85
CA THR A 334 33.04 -0.87 10.39
C THR A 334 33.89 -1.67 9.41
N ARG A 335 33.31 -2.59 8.64
CA ARG A 335 33.99 -3.25 7.52
C ARG A 335 34.43 -2.26 6.45
N ASP A 336 33.54 -1.36 6.02
CA ASP A 336 33.86 -0.31 5.04
C ASP A 336 34.94 0.65 5.56
N SER A 337 35.01 0.86 6.88
CA SER A 337 36.09 1.61 7.53
C SER A 337 37.42 0.84 7.50
N LEU A 338 37.39 -0.46 7.82
CA LEU A 338 38.56 -1.35 7.78
C LEU A 338 39.11 -1.51 6.36
N ASP A 339 38.26 -1.69 5.35
CA ASP A 339 38.67 -1.82 3.95
C ASP A 339 39.29 -0.50 3.43
N ARG A 340 38.80 0.66 3.88
CA ARG A 340 39.46 1.96 3.65
C ARG A 340 40.83 2.05 4.33
N GLN A 341 40.94 1.67 5.61
CA GLN A 341 42.23 1.64 6.32
C GLN A 341 43.23 0.66 5.69
N GLN A 342 42.78 -0.50 5.20
CA GLN A 342 43.62 -1.43 4.45
C GLN A 342 44.09 -0.86 3.12
N ALA A 343 43.23 -0.15 2.38
CA ALA A 343 43.62 0.51 1.14
C ALA A 343 44.66 1.62 1.39
N GLU A 344 44.49 2.41 2.45
CA GLU A 344 45.45 3.44 2.86
C GLU A 344 46.77 2.83 3.36
N TYR A 345 46.73 1.76 4.15
CA TYR A 345 47.93 1.04 4.58
C TYR A 345 48.70 0.42 3.41
N ARG A 346 48.00 -0.20 2.43
CA ARG A 346 48.62 -0.70 1.18
C ARG A 346 49.25 0.44 0.38
N ARG A 347 48.62 1.61 0.34
CA ARG A 347 49.19 2.83 -0.28
C ARG A 347 50.48 3.25 0.44
N GLN A 348 50.46 3.35 1.77
CA GLN A 348 51.64 3.70 2.57
C GLN A 348 52.77 2.67 2.42
N GLN A 349 52.46 1.37 2.34
CA GLN A 349 53.46 0.33 2.02
C GLN A 349 54.07 0.52 0.63
N ASN A 350 53.26 0.84 -0.39
CA ASN A 350 53.74 1.11 -1.75
C ASN A 350 54.62 2.37 -1.82
N GLU A 351 54.23 3.44 -1.11
CA GLU A 351 55.02 4.67 -0.98
C GLU A 351 56.34 4.41 -0.22
N LEU A 352 56.33 3.63 0.86
CA LEU A 352 57.55 3.19 1.56
C LEU A 352 58.45 2.32 0.68
N ALA A 353 57.88 1.42 -0.12
CA ALA A 353 58.63 0.58 -1.06
C ALA A 353 59.22 1.39 -2.23
N ALA A 354 58.52 2.45 -2.68
CA ALA A 354 59.08 3.42 -3.62
C ALA A 354 60.23 4.23 -2.99
N ALA A 355 60.06 4.74 -1.77
CA ALA A 355 61.10 5.47 -1.04
C ALA A 355 62.35 4.63 -0.76
N ARG A 356 62.19 3.35 -0.39
CA ARG A 356 63.31 2.40 -0.25
C ARG A 356 64.08 2.21 -1.55
N ARG A 357 63.37 1.95 -2.67
CA ARG A 357 64.00 1.83 -4.00
C ARG A 357 64.73 3.11 -4.41
N ALA A 358 64.14 4.28 -4.17
CA ALA A 358 64.80 5.57 -4.43
C ALA A 358 66.07 5.75 -3.58
N LEU A 359 66.04 5.39 -2.30
CA LEU A 359 67.21 5.43 -1.42
C LEU A 359 68.32 4.46 -1.86
N ASP A 360 67.96 3.26 -2.33
CA ASP A 360 68.92 2.27 -2.81
C ASP A 360 69.50 2.65 -4.19
N CYS A 361 68.72 3.27 -5.08
CA CYS A 361 69.23 3.93 -6.28
C CYS A 361 70.21 5.05 -5.91
N GLN A 362 69.85 5.94 -4.99
CA GLN A 362 70.72 7.05 -4.54
C GLN A 362 72.00 6.52 -3.85
N ARG A 363 71.93 5.40 -3.13
CA ARG A 363 73.13 4.71 -2.59
C ARG A 363 74.02 4.18 -3.71
N HIS A 364 73.44 3.63 -4.77
CA HIS A 364 74.19 3.14 -5.93
C HIS A 364 74.84 4.29 -6.71
N GLU A 365 74.11 5.39 -6.94
CA GLU A 365 74.65 6.63 -7.53
C GLU A 365 75.77 7.23 -6.68
N ASN A 366 75.58 7.36 -5.36
CA ASN A 366 76.65 7.80 -4.44
C ASN A 366 77.86 6.85 -4.46
N GLY A 367 77.64 5.55 -4.66
CA GLY A 367 78.70 4.56 -4.88
C GLY A 367 79.50 4.82 -6.16
N HIS A 368 78.81 5.04 -7.28
CA HIS A 368 79.44 5.41 -8.57
C HIS A 368 80.14 6.76 -8.51
N LEU A 369 79.54 7.77 -7.88
CA LEU A 369 80.17 9.07 -7.65
C LEU A 369 81.41 8.95 -6.76
N THR A 370 81.38 8.11 -5.73
CA THR A 370 82.56 7.83 -4.88
C THR A 370 83.66 7.08 -5.65
N ALA A 371 83.30 6.16 -6.55
CA ALA A 371 84.25 5.48 -7.41
C ALA A 371 84.87 6.45 -8.44
N SER A 372 84.04 7.27 -9.10
CA SER A 372 84.49 8.28 -10.06
C SER A 372 85.32 9.38 -9.40
N LEU A 373 85.00 9.80 -8.18
CA LEU A 373 85.84 10.72 -7.40
C LEU A 373 87.18 10.10 -7.01
N LYS A 374 87.25 8.79 -6.72
CA LYS A 374 88.54 8.08 -6.52
C LYS A 374 89.34 7.96 -7.81
N GLU A 375 88.68 7.77 -8.94
CA GLU A 375 89.31 7.72 -10.27
C GLU A 375 89.80 9.11 -10.70
N GLN A 376 89.02 10.17 -10.47
CA GLN A 376 89.43 11.56 -10.66
C GLN A 376 90.54 11.96 -9.70
N ALA A 377 90.55 11.50 -8.44
CA ALA A 377 91.64 11.74 -7.51
C ALA A 377 92.96 11.11 -8.04
N ARG A 378 92.92 9.86 -8.49
CA ARG A 378 94.07 9.21 -9.17
C ARG A 378 94.47 9.95 -10.45
N ALA A 379 93.51 10.42 -11.24
CA ALA A 379 93.79 11.21 -12.44
C ALA A 379 94.42 12.58 -12.09
N VAL A 380 94.07 13.18 -10.94
CA VAL A 380 94.70 14.39 -10.41
C VAL A 380 96.08 14.10 -9.82
N GLU A 381 96.32 12.93 -9.20
CA GLU A 381 97.66 12.49 -8.80
C GLU A 381 98.56 12.27 -10.03
N HIS A 382 98.07 11.58 -11.06
CA HIS A 382 98.76 11.42 -12.33
C HIS A 382 98.95 12.76 -13.06
N ALA A 383 97.96 13.65 -13.05
CA ALA A 383 98.08 14.99 -13.65
C ALA A 383 99.06 15.86 -12.85
N SER A 384 99.13 15.73 -11.52
CA SER A 384 100.11 16.40 -10.66
C SER A 384 101.53 15.91 -10.94
N ALA A 385 101.74 14.60 -11.04
CA ALA A 385 103.00 14.02 -11.52
C ALA A 385 103.35 14.51 -12.94
N THR A 386 102.36 14.58 -13.84
CA THR A 386 102.54 15.09 -15.21
C THR A 386 102.88 16.58 -15.23
N VAL A 387 102.25 17.40 -14.39
CA VAL A 387 102.53 18.85 -14.24
C VAL A 387 103.88 19.07 -13.57
N SER A 388 104.32 18.20 -12.67
CA SER A 388 105.67 18.21 -12.10
C SER A 388 106.71 17.92 -13.19
N MET A 389 106.49 16.88 -14.02
CA MET A 389 107.34 16.58 -15.19
C MET A 389 107.31 17.71 -16.23
N GLN A 390 106.15 18.30 -16.50
CA GLN A 390 106.02 19.48 -17.37
C GLN A 390 106.64 20.73 -16.75
N SER A 391 106.72 20.88 -15.43
CA SER A 391 107.40 22.00 -14.75
C SER A 391 108.92 21.93 -14.96
N VAL A 392 109.51 20.72 -14.93
CA VAL A 392 110.92 20.51 -15.32
C VAL A 392 111.14 20.91 -16.77
N LEU A 393 110.27 20.47 -17.69
CA LEU A 393 110.32 20.88 -19.10
C LEU A 393 110.04 22.38 -19.29
N LEU A 394 109.20 23.00 -18.46
CA LEU A 394 108.93 24.44 -18.51
C LEU A 394 110.14 25.24 -18.06
N HIS A 395 110.89 24.78 -17.05
CA HIS A 395 112.14 25.42 -16.64
C HIS A 395 113.21 25.37 -17.74
N GLN A 396 113.30 24.27 -18.51
CA GLN A 396 114.13 24.21 -19.71
C GLN A 396 113.61 25.16 -20.80
N ALA A 397 112.32 25.08 -21.15
CA ALA A 397 111.72 25.93 -22.17
C ALA A 397 111.71 27.43 -21.78
N TRP A 398 111.81 27.78 -20.50
CA TRP A 398 111.91 29.18 -20.04
C TRP A 398 113.34 29.72 -20.17
N ALA A 399 114.37 28.86 -20.04
CA ALA A 399 115.73 29.22 -20.39
C ALA A 399 115.86 29.48 -21.91
N ASP A 400 115.25 28.62 -22.73
CA ASP A 400 115.18 28.84 -24.19
C ASP A 400 114.32 30.06 -24.56
N ALA A 401 113.20 30.29 -23.85
CA ALA A 401 112.33 31.45 -24.09
C ALA A 401 112.98 32.79 -23.69
N ILE A 402 113.91 32.82 -22.73
CA ILE A 402 114.73 34.02 -22.47
C ILE A 402 115.57 34.34 -23.71
N SER A 403 116.18 33.34 -24.36
CA SER A 403 116.91 33.51 -25.62
C SER A 403 115.99 34.07 -26.73
N TRP A 404 114.83 33.44 -26.96
CA TRP A 404 113.90 33.82 -28.03
C TRP A 404 113.07 35.09 -27.74
N SER A 405 113.04 35.57 -26.49
CA SER A 405 112.35 36.82 -26.11
C SER A 405 112.96 38.07 -26.76
N ASN A 406 114.22 37.99 -27.21
CA ASN A 406 114.86 39.04 -28.01
C ASN A 406 114.32 39.11 -29.45
N GLU A 407 113.76 38.02 -29.99
CA GLU A 407 113.30 37.95 -31.39
C GLU A 407 111.78 38.05 -31.54
N ALA A 408 111.01 37.50 -30.58
CA ALA A 408 109.54 37.39 -30.66
C ALA A 408 108.76 38.71 -30.42
N LEU A 409 109.40 39.87 -30.56
CA LEU A 409 108.79 41.22 -30.42
C LEU A 409 107.74 41.54 -31.52
N LEU A 410 107.53 40.63 -32.48
CA LEU A 410 106.65 40.76 -33.65
C LEU A 410 105.14 40.48 -33.35
N TYR A 411 104.68 40.85 -32.16
CA TYR A 411 103.39 40.48 -31.56
C TYR A 411 102.13 41.20 -32.14
N LYS A 412 101.13 40.44 -32.65
CA LYS A 412 99.76 40.84 -33.13
C LYS A 412 98.90 39.54 -33.22
N ARG A 413 97.55 39.38 -33.18
CA ARG A 413 96.22 40.04 -32.95
C ARG A 413 95.18 38.85 -32.92
N ARG A 414 93.91 38.76 -32.43
CA ARG A 414 92.84 39.48 -31.64
C ARG A 414 91.86 38.35 -31.13
N ARG A 415 91.03 38.44 -30.05
CA ARG A 415 89.69 39.10 -29.83
C ARG A 415 88.62 38.81 -30.91
N VAL A 416 87.31 38.55 -30.68
CA VAL A 416 86.31 38.78 -29.58
C VAL A 416 85.04 37.85 -29.83
N VAL A 417 84.16 37.32 -28.94
CA VAL A 417 83.23 37.80 -27.84
C VAL A 417 81.86 38.37 -28.36
N ARG A 418 80.61 38.21 -27.81
CA ARG A 418 79.99 37.79 -26.50
C ARG A 418 78.45 37.43 -26.57
N LEU A 419 77.95 36.42 -25.81
CA LEU A 419 76.58 36.23 -25.20
C LEU A 419 75.28 36.39 -26.11
N THR A 420 73.97 36.45 -25.71
CA THR A 420 73.20 36.54 -24.42
C THR A 420 71.65 36.19 -24.55
N ASN A 421 70.96 35.74 -23.47
CA ASN A 421 69.50 35.96 -23.09
C ASN A 421 68.31 35.39 -23.95
N TRP A 422 67.00 35.23 -23.54
CA TRP A 422 66.23 35.26 -22.23
C TRP A 422 64.77 34.68 -22.27
N PHE A 423 64.21 34.29 -21.09
CA PHE A 423 62.81 34.35 -20.52
C PHE A 423 61.48 33.93 -21.26
N ARG A 424 60.75 32.93 -20.71
CA ARG A 424 59.30 32.89 -20.24
C ARG A 424 58.71 31.45 -20.23
N GLY A 425 57.58 31.21 -19.53
CA GLY A 425 56.90 29.89 -19.44
C GLY A 425 55.40 29.96 -19.01
N GLY A 426 54.74 28.79 -18.90
CA GLY A 426 53.35 28.62 -18.44
C GLY A 426 52.67 27.34 -18.97
N ASP A 427 51.92 26.61 -18.12
CA ASP A 427 51.55 25.20 -18.35
C ASP A 427 50.22 24.93 -19.07
N ASN A 428 50.17 23.86 -19.89
CA ASN A 428 49.04 22.91 -20.04
C ASN A 428 49.29 21.82 -21.10
N LEU A 429 49.46 20.53 -20.72
CA LEU A 429 49.07 19.35 -21.53
C LEU A 429 49.24 17.99 -20.81
N ALA A 430 48.12 17.43 -20.32
CA ALA A 430 47.73 16.01 -20.13
C ALA A 430 48.66 14.95 -19.44
N PRO A 431 48.12 14.02 -18.62
CA PRO A 431 48.93 13.16 -17.73
C PRO A 431 49.19 11.71 -18.22
N ASN A 432 48.63 11.29 -19.37
CA ASN A 432 48.63 9.87 -19.81
C ASN A 432 49.51 9.60 -21.06
N LEU A 433 50.62 10.33 -21.21
CA LEU A 433 51.66 10.00 -22.19
C LEU A 433 52.68 9.04 -21.55
N PRO A 434 52.92 7.84 -22.12
CA PRO A 434 53.90 6.91 -21.55
C PRO A 434 55.34 7.47 -21.60
N PRO A 435 56.25 7.00 -20.74
CA PRO A 435 57.55 7.66 -20.50
C PRO A 435 58.41 7.87 -21.75
N ALA A 436 58.29 7.02 -22.77
CA ALA A 436 58.97 7.18 -24.06
C ALA A 436 58.66 8.52 -24.77
N PHE A 437 57.47 9.10 -24.56
CA PHE A 437 57.09 10.41 -25.11
C PHE A 437 57.40 11.59 -24.17
N SER A 438 58.06 11.39 -23.02
CA SER A 438 58.43 12.47 -22.10
C SER A 438 59.31 13.55 -22.77
N GLY A 439 60.17 13.18 -23.72
CA GLY A 439 60.94 14.12 -24.54
C GLY A 439 60.08 15.04 -25.42
N LEU A 440 58.85 14.62 -25.77
CA LEU A 440 57.88 15.45 -26.50
C LEU A 440 57.09 16.37 -25.56
N LEU A 441 56.89 16.01 -24.28
CA LEU A 441 56.32 16.93 -23.28
C LEU A 441 57.19 18.19 -23.12
N GLY A 442 58.52 18.04 -23.14
CA GLY A 442 59.44 19.19 -23.11
C GLY A 442 59.30 20.16 -24.30
N ALA A 443 58.88 19.65 -25.47
CA ALA A 443 58.71 20.44 -26.69
C ALA A 443 57.42 21.29 -26.74
N ILE A 444 56.47 21.06 -25.83
CA ILE A 444 55.19 21.78 -25.76
C ILE A 444 55.39 23.27 -25.40
N SER A 445 56.48 23.57 -24.69
CA SER A 445 56.90 24.92 -24.29
C SER A 445 57.03 25.94 -25.45
N ALA A 446 57.28 25.48 -26.68
CA ALA A 446 57.61 26.32 -27.84
C ALA A 446 56.42 26.63 -28.77
N GLY A 447 55.20 26.80 -28.22
CA GLY A 447 54.01 27.15 -28.99
C GLY A 447 53.52 26.04 -29.95
N ALA A 448 53.88 24.79 -29.65
CA ALA A 448 53.39 23.60 -30.34
C ALA A 448 52.50 22.78 -29.40
N ARG A 449 51.31 22.40 -29.87
CA ARG A 449 50.34 21.63 -29.12
C ARG A 449 50.31 20.19 -29.65
N VAL A 450 50.50 19.22 -28.77
CA VAL A 450 50.19 17.82 -29.05
C VAL A 450 48.67 17.66 -29.06
N VAL A 451 48.13 17.03 -30.10
CA VAL A 451 46.71 16.70 -30.24
C VAL A 451 46.56 15.29 -30.80
N LEU A 452 45.47 14.61 -30.44
CA LEU A 452 45.08 13.41 -31.18
C LEU A 452 44.57 13.83 -32.57
N GLY A 453 44.94 13.05 -33.59
CA GLY A 453 44.33 13.08 -34.90
C GLY A 453 42.95 12.40 -34.90
N ASP A 454 42.41 12.17 -36.08
CA ASP A 454 41.10 11.56 -36.25
C ASP A 454 41.20 10.01 -36.12
N ASP A 455 40.13 9.36 -35.66
CA ASP A 455 40.01 7.89 -35.59
C ASP A 455 40.28 7.24 -36.96
N LEU A 456 41.14 6.22 -37.00
CA LEU A 456 41.51 5.50 -38.22
C LEU A 456 40.48 4.44 -38.64
N ARG A 457 39.59 4.00 -37.75
CA ARG A 457 38.60 2.97 -38.07
C ARG A 457 37.67 3.40 -39.21
N GLY A 458 37.55 2.56 -40.23
CA GLY A 458 36.69 2.83 -41.39
C GLY A 458 37.19 3.96 -42.30
N ARG A 459 38.36 4.54 -42.05
CA ARG A 459 39.05 5.45 -42.98
C ARG A 459 40.05 4.66 -43.84
N PRO A 460 40.24 5.02 -45.12
CA PRO A 460 41.25 4.37 -45.94
C PRO A 460 42.67 4.67 -45.42
N PHE A 461 42.94 5.93 -45.07
CA PHE A 461 44.16 6.37 -44.37
C PHE A 461 44.02 7.84 -43.91
N ASN A 462 44.86 8.26 -42.96
CA ASN A 462 45.23 9.67 -42.76
C ASN A 462 46.59 9.93 -43.45
N ALA A 463 46.66 10.94 -44.32
CA ALA A 463 47.82 11.23 -45.16
C ALA A 463 48.66 12.44 -44.67
N TYR A 464 49.98 12.34 -44.85
CA TYR A 464 50.98 13.28 -44.36
C TYR A 464 52.09 13.49 -45.40
N SER A 465 52.03 14.61 -46.13
CA SER A 465 53.06 14.96 -47.12
C SER A 465 54.40 15.29 -46.46
N LEU A 466 55.44 14.53 -46.80
CA LEU A 466 56.81 14.73 -46.33
C LEU A 466 57.54 15.76 -47.22
N ARG A 467 58.73 16.19 -46.79
CA ARG A 467 59.58 17.09 -47.61
C ARG A 467 60.48 16.23 -48.51
N PRO A 468 60.64 16.57 -49.80
CA PRO A 468 61.70 16.00 -50.63
C PRO A 468 63.09 16.38 -50.06
N GLY A 469 64.11 15.61 -50.41
CA GLY A 469 65.49 15.80 -49.95
C GLY A 469 65.81 15.21 -48.57
N ILE A 470 64.87 14.55 -47.91
CA ILE A 470 65.19 13.68 -46.76
C ILE A 470 65.76 12.37 -47.31
N GLY A 471 66.97 12.01 -46.90
CA GLY A 471 67.65 10.78 -47.35
C GLY A 471 66.99 9.49 -46.83
N ASN A 472 67.37 8.35 -47.41
CA ASN A 472 66.83 7.02 -47.10
C ASN A 472 66.78 6.75 -45.58
N PRO A 473 65.60 6.68 -44.96
CA PRO A 473 65.48 6.31 -43.55
C PRO A 473 65.79 4.84 -43.34
N ARG A 474 66.25 4.49 -42.15
CA ARG A 474 66.33 3.08 -41.69
C ARG A 474 65.19 2.73 -40.75
N THR A 475 64.70 3.71 -39.98
CA THR A 475 63.60 3.52 -39.03
C THR A 475 62.59 4.67 -39.11
N LEU A 476 61.33 4.36 -38.76
CA LEU A 476 60.25 5.33 -38.62
C LEU A 476 59.46 5.06 -37.35
N GLU A 477 59.37 6.05 -36.47
CA GLU A 477 58.59 5.98 -35.24
C GLU A 477 57.33 6.83 -35.35
N ILE A 478 56.19 6.25 -34.98
CA ILE A 478 54.87 6.90 -35.01
C ILE A 478 54.24 6.83 -33.62
N GLY A 479 53.84 7.97 -33.08
CA GLY A 479 53.06 8.04 -31.85
C GLY A 479 51.59 7.72 -32.13
N VAL A 480 51.03 6.77 -31.39
CA VAL A 480 49.61 6.37 -31.50
C VAL A 480 48.99 6.27 -30.11
N HIS A 481 47.68 6.46 -30.03
CA HIS A 481 46.89 6.24 -28.84
C HIS A 481 45.71 5.33 -29.17
N VAL A 482 45.63 4.19 -28.48
CA VAL A 482 44.53 3.23 -28.58
C VAL A 482 43.60 3.47 -27.39
N ALA A 483 42.34 3.82 -27.63
CA ALA A 483 41.44 4.26 -26.57
C ALA A 483 40.95 3.12 -25.67
N VAL A 484 40.80 1.91 -26.20
CA VAL A 484 40.48 0.70 -25.43
C VAL A 484 41.77 -0.09 -25.20
N LYS A 485 42.27 -0.08 -23.97
CA LYS A 485 43.40 -0.92 -23.56
C LYS A 485 43.00 -2.40 -23.60
N ASN A 486 43.98 -3.28 -23.81
CA ASN A 486 43.79 -4.74 -23.82
C ASN A 486 42.79 -5.24 -24.88
N LEU A 487 42.71 -4.59 -26.04
CA LEU A 487 42.06 -5.11 -27.23
C LEU A 487 43.10 -5.21 -28.35
N ALA A 488 43.22 -6.39 -28.96
CA ALA A 488 44.16 -6.60 -30.06
C ALA A 488 43.69 -5.85 -31.32
N ASP A 489 44.59 -5.06 -31.89
CA ASP A 489 44.39 -4.28 -33.10
C ASP A 489 45.70 -4.19 -33.89
N SER A 490 45.77 -3.38 -34.95
CA SER A 490 47.00 -3.18 -35.73
C SER A 490 47.03 -1.82 -36.40
N ILE A 491 48.22 -1.23 -36.55
CA ILE A 491 48.43 -0.03 -37.34
C ILE A 491 49.36 -0.30 -38.52
N GLY A 492 48.93 0.14 -39.70
CA GLY A 492 49.66 0.06 -40.96
C GLY A 492 50.22 1.41 -41.41
N VAL A 493 51.32 1.32 -42.13
CA VAL A 493 52.07 2.45 -42.71
C VAL A 493 52.35 2.18 -44.18
N GLU A 494 52.05 3.17 -45.01
CA GLU A 494 52.48 3.21 -46.41
C GLU A 494 53.28 4.48 -46.70
N ILE A 495 54.29 4.36 -47.57
CA ILE A 495 55.01 5.49 -48.14
C ILE A 495 54.81 5.46 -49.65
N VAL A 496 54.44 6.61 -50.21
CA VAL A 496 53.92 6.76 -51.57
C VAL A 496 54.68 7.88 -52.29
N THR A 497 55.03 7.68 -53.57
CA THR A 497 55.74 8.68 -54.39
C THR A 497 55.01 8.94 -55.71
N GLY A 498 55.14 10.15 -56.25
CA GLY A 498 55.02 10.37 -57.70
C GLY A 498 53.70 9.97 -58.38
N GLY A 499 52.56 10.12 -57.70
CA GLY A 499 51.23 9.78 -58.27
C GLY A 499 50.71 8.42 -57.82
N ASP A 500 50.49 8.26 -56.51
CA ASP A 500 49.88 7.09 -55.86
C ASP A 500 50.64 5.74 -55.92
N ARG A 501 51.89 5.71 -56.41
CA ARG A 501 52.73 4.51 -56.32
C ARG A 501 53.26 4.29 -54.90
N ILE A 502 52.76 3.27 -54.21
CA ILE A 502 53.31 2.77 -52.94
C ILE A 502 54.73 2.24 -53.18
N VAL A 503 55.70 2.70 -52.38
CA VAL A 503 57.11 2.27 -52.39
C VAL A 503 57.54 1.56 -51.10
N PHE A 504 56.71 1.63 -50.05
CA PHE A 504 56.87 0.88 -48.81
C PHE A 504 55.49 0.63 -48.18
N HIS A 505 55.28 -0.56 -47.62
CA HIS A 505 54.12 -0.93 -46.82
C HIS A 505 54.57 -1.83 -45.66
N GLN A 506 54.13 -1.56 -44.43
CA GLN A 506 54.32 -2.44 -43.28
C GLN A 506 53.20 -2.24 -42.25
N THR A 507 52.76 -3.31 -41.60
CA THR A 507 51.72 -3.30 -40.55
C THR A 507 52.24 -3.99 -39.29
N ILE A 508 51.92 -3.43 -38.12
CA ILE A 508 52.35 -3.93 -36.80
C ILE A 508 51.12 -4.16 -35.91
N SER A 509 51.09 -5.32 -35.24
CA SER A 509 50.07 -5.67 -34.24
C SER A 509 50.27 -4.88 -32.94
N LEU A 510 49.17 -4.36 -32.40
CA LEU A 510 49.10 -3.68 -31.10
C LEU A 510 48.24 -4.55 -30.17
N ASP A 511 48.89 -5.51 -29.50
CA ASP A 511 48.26 -6.40 -28.52
C ASP A 511 48.65 -6.04 -27.07
N HIS A 512 48.31 -6.92 -26.13
CA HIS A 512 48.57 -6.77 -24.69
C HIS A 512 50.05 -6.57 -24.31
N SER A 513 51.00 -6.89 -25.20
CA SER A 513 52.44 -6.75 -24.96
C SER A 513 53.00 -5.36 -25.30
N TRP A 514 52.24 -4.51 -26.01
CA TRP A 514 52.69 -3.17 -26.40
C TRP A 514 52.49 -2.16 -25.26
N ASP A 515 53.61 -1.69 -24.68
CA ASP A 515 53.68 -0.71 -23.57
C ASP A 515 53.30 0.75 -23.97
N HIS A 516 52.33 0.89 -24.86
CA HIS A 516 51.76 2.16 -25.35
C HIS A 516 52.75 3.19 -25.96
N GLY A 517 54.02 2.82 -26.15
CA GLY A 517 55.08 3.69 -26.67
C GLY A 517 55.05 3.91 -28.19
N PRO A 518 56.03 4.63 -28.77
CA PRO A 518 56.13 4.82 -30.21
C PRO A 518 56.16 3.48 -30.96
N VAL A 519 55.31 3.33 -31.97
CA VAL A 519 55.34 2.15 -32.85
C VAL A 519 56.47 2.37 -33.87
N ARG A 520 57.50 1.53 -33.82
CA ARG A 520 58.68 1.61 -34.69
C ARG A 520 58.57 0.64 -35.85
N PHE A 521 58.56 1.19 -37.06
CA PHE A 521 58.62 0.49 -38.33
C PHE A 521 60.08 0.44 -38.83
N SER A 522 60.49 -0.68 -39.42
CA SER A 522 61.80 -0.82 -40.06
C SER A 522 61.67 -0.51 -41.55
N LEU A 523 62.42 0.49 -42.01
CA LEU A 523 62.43 0.94 -43.41
C LEU A 523 63.65 0.43 -44.18
N GLU A 524 64.27 -0.66 -43.70
CA GLU A 524 65.43 -1.28 -44.35
C GLU A 524 65.11 -1.67 -45.81
N GLY A 525 66.01 -1.28 -46.72
CA GLY A 525 65.84 -1.44 -48.16
C GLY A 525 65.10 -0.31 -48.88
N LEU A 526 64.47 0.63 -48.17
CA LEU A 526 63.75 1.74 -48.81
C LEU A 526 64.72 2.76 -49.46
N ALA A 527 64.63 2.90 -50.77
CA ALA A 527 65.37 3.89 -51.56
C ALA A 527 64.43 4.99 -52.07
N LEU A 528 64.68 6.25 -51.67
CA LEU A 528 63.86 7.41 -52.03
C LEU A 528 64.66 8.37 -52.91
N SER A 529 64.09 8.75 -54.05
CA SER A 529 64.67 9.78 -54.92
C SER A 529 64.56 11.16 -54.26
N SER A 530 65.64 11.92 -54.22
CA SER A 530 65.72 13.17 -53.45
C SER A 530 64.84 14.31 -53.97
N GLN A 531 64.25 14.18 -55.16
CA GLN A 531 63.44 15.23 -55.81
C GLN A 531 61.97 14.85 -56.07
N GLU A 532 61.54 13.62 -55.81
CA GLU A 532 60.11 13.27 -55.90
C GLU A 532 59.35 13.74 -54.64
N PRO A 533 58.08 14.18 -54.76
CA PRO A 533 57.22 14.40 -53.60
C PRO A 533 56.81 13.05 -52.98
N ILE A 534 56.89 12.98 -51.66
CA ILE A 534 56.67 11.75 -50.87
C ILE A 534 55.51 11.98 -49.89
N GLU A 535 54.61 11.02 -49.77
CA GLU A 535 53.52 11.02 -48.81
C GLU A 535 53.57 9.79 -47.91
N LEU A 536 53.35 10.01 -46.60
CA LEU A 536 53.21 8.97 -45.58
C LEU A 536 51.71 8.78 -45.28
N ARG A 537 51.22 7.55 -45.27
CA ARG A 537 49.82 7.20 -45.01
C ARG A 537 49.74 6.26 -43.81
N LEU A 538 48.85 6.58 -42.87
CA LEU A 538 48.60 5.80 -41.65
C LEU A 538 47.17 5.24 -41.70
N PHE A 539 46.99 3.94 -41.47
CA PHE A 539 45.69 3.27 -41.51
C PHE A 539 45.58 2.17 -40.45
N SER A 540 44.36 1.71 -40.17
CA SER A 540 44.07 0.60 -39.27
C SER A 540 43.30 -0.46 -40.07
N PRO A 541 43.92 -1.60 -40.46
CA PRO A 541 43.24 -2.63 -41.24
C PRO A 541 42.28 -3.47 -40.39
N ALA A 542 42.51 -3.54 -39.08
CA ALA A 542 41.51 -3.96 -38.11
C ALA A 542 40.70 -2.75 -37.62
N ALA A 543 39.41 -2.97 -37.34
CA ALA A 543 38.44 -1.94 -36.97
C ALA A 543 37.91 -2.10 -35.54
N SER A 544 38.59 -2.88 -34.70
CA SER A 544 38.16 -3.30 -33.36
C SER A 544 38.24 -2.16 -32.33
N SER A 545 39.34 -1.41 -32.32
CA SER A 545 39.64 -0.38 -31.33
C SER A 545 39.80 1.01 -31.98
N PRO A 546 39.36 2.10 -31.33
CA PRO A 546 39.66 3.45 -31.82
C PRO A 546 41.16 3.74 -31.72
N ILE A 547 41.84 3.80 -32.87
CA ILE A 547 43.26 4.18 -32.97
C ILE A 547 43.37 5.62 -33.45
N PHE A 548 44.03 6.46 -32.66
CA PHE A 548 44.27 7.87 -32.95
C PHE A 548 45.78 8.12 -33.12
N PRO A 549 46.26 8.63 -34.28
CA PRO A 549 47.64 9.06 -34.43
C PRO A 549 47.89 10.34 -33.61
N ILE A 550 49.07 10.47 -33.01
CA ILE A 550 49.42 11.63 -32.18
C ILE A 550 50.09 12.69 -33.08
N GLU A 551 49.38 13.79 -33.34
CA GLU A 551 49.89 14.90 -34.16
C GLU A 551 50.48 16.03 -33.30
N VAL A 552 51.62 16.57 -33.71
CA VAL A 552 52.16 17.83 -33.17
C VAL A 552 51.76 18.98 -34.11
N ARG A 553 50.94 19.91 -33.63
CA ARG A 553 50.48 21.07 -34.41
C ARG A 553 51.02 22.37 -33.81
N ARG A 554 51.64 23.23 -34.62
CA ARG A 554 52.03 24.59 -34.17
C ARG A 554 50.79 25.47 -33.96
N GLY A 555 50.89 26.40 -33.02
CA GLY A 555 49.83 27.35 -32.67
C GLY A 555 49.37 28.25 -33.83
N ARG A 556 48.27 28.98 -33.60
CA ARG A 556 47.55 29.78 -34.62
C ARG A 556 48.50 30.62 -35.49
N GLY A 557 48.62 30.25 -36.76
CA GLY A 557 49.42 30.96 -37.77
C GLY A 557 49.90 30.06 -38.93
N SER A 558 50.22 28.79 -38.67
CA SER A 558 50.65 27.84 -39.71
C SER A 558 49.49 27.07 -40.33
N ARG A 559 49.43 27.01 -41.67
CA ARG A 559 48.48 26.15 -42.43
C ARG A 559 48.98 24.73 -42.75
N LYS A 560 50.20 24.35 -42.33
CA LYS A 560 50.70 22.98 -42.51
C LYS A 560 50.70 22.18 -41.20
N ARG A 561 50.09 20.99 -41.22
CA ARG A 561 50.34 19.92 -40.23
C ARG A 561 51.80 19.49 -40.38
N SER A 562 52.49 19.17 -39.28
CA SER A 562 53.91 18.82 -39.31
C SER A 562 54.26 17.80 -38.24
N ILE A 563 54.38 16.53 -38.62
CA ILE A 563 54.95 15.49 -37.76
C ILE A 563 56.38 15.91 -37.39
N LEU A 564 56.73 15.79 -36.11
CA LEU A 564 58.13 15.93 -35.66
C LEU A 564 58.85 14.61 -35.92
N CYS A 565 59.40 14.47 -37.13
CA CYS A 565 60.23 13.34 -37.50
C CYS A 565 61.60 13.43 -36.81
N ARG A 566 61.95 12.42 -36.02
CA ARG A 566 63.34 12.10 -35.65
C ARG A 566 63.70 10.82 -36.40
N TRP A 567 64.50 10.95 -37.44
CA TRP A 567 64.92 9.83 -38.29
C TRP A 567 66.38 9.48 -37.98
N SER A 568 66.64 8.18 -37.84
CA SER A 568 67.95 7.56 -37.63
C SER A 568 68.07 6.28 -38.47
#